data_AF-A0A7S2FK96-F1
#
_entry.id   AF-A0A7S2FK96-F1
#
_cell.length_a   1.000
_cell.length_b   1.000
_cell.length_c   1.000
_cell.angle_alpha   90.00
_cell.angle_beta   90.00
_cell.angle_gamma   90.00
#
_symmetry.space_group_name_H-M   'P 1'
#
loop_
_entity.id
_entity.type
_entity.pdbx_description
1 polymer ?
#
loop_
_entity_poly.entity_id
_entity_poly.type
_entity_poly.pdbx_seq_one_letter_code
_entity_poly.pdbx_strand_id
1 'polypeptide(L)'
;IEGVIIGTSPAGDLQVKFSNLPKYTMNFAIANPNTVDQVLKDNEVRCVEWKDLSFLFMKTYKSIIGDCFKLSRPLGKDEHIDYFVSHSWRDDYSSKWSKLVDLAESFKLQRGRYPTFWIDKFCLRHRDGDPTGALQSLTMYIMACDRMVVLCGTTFPSRLWCAWELFTLFAFQHKDEAMRRIHPVLLGQDEGSGELEKLKKFDVANTSCYSPFDERRIMKIIDTIGRMEFNEKVRNLFELMIKRA
;
A
#
# COMPACT_ATOMS: atom_id res chain seq x y z
N ILE A 1 -9.84 27.23 10.69
CA ILE A 1 -9.57 25.78 10.67
C ILE A 1 -8.32 25.60 11.52
N GLU A 2 -8.48 25.49 12.83
CA GLU A 2 -7.35 25.23 13.71
C GLU A 2 -7.04 23.74 13.62
N GLY A 3 -5.84 23.40 13.13
CA GLY A 3 -5.26 22.13 13.51
C GLY A 3 -4.49 21.27 12.53
N VAL A 4 -4.05 21.83 11.42
CA VAL A 4 -3.01 21.20 10.60
C VAL A 4 -1.84 22.15 10.56
N ILE A 5 -0.77 21.81 11.27
CA ILE A 5 0.50 22.54 11.18
C ILE A 5 1.32 21.83 10.12
N ILE A 6 1.37 22.43 8.93
CA ILE A 6 2.28 22.04 7.87
C ILE A 6 3.57 22.81 8.11
N GLY A 7 4.62 22.10 8.50
CA GLY A 7 5.96 22.66 8.67
C GLY A 7 6.92 22.05 7.67
N THR A 8 7.99 22.78 7.35
CA THR A 8 9.14 22.23 6.64
C THR A 8 10.26 21.98 7.65
N SER A 9 10.92 20.82 7.57
CA SER A 9 12.13 20.57 8.33
C SER A 9 13.24 21.51 7.83
N PRO A 10 14.33 21.72 8.61
CA PRO A 10 15.51 22.43 8.11
C PRO A 10 16.12 21.81 6.84
N ALA A 11 15.81 20.54 6.54
CA ALA A 11 16.22 19.83 5.33
C ALA A 11 15.20 19.93 4.18
N GLY A 12 14.07 20.63 4.37
CA GLY A 12 13.03 20.81 3.35
C GLY A 12 11.95 19.71 3.32
N ASP A 13 11.96 18.77 4.27
CA ASP A 13 10.94 17.71 4.32
C ASP A 13 9.62 18.25 4.88
N LEU A 14 8.51 17.88 4.25
CA LEU A 14 7.17 18.23 4.72
C LEU A 14 6.84 17.45 6.00
N GLN A 15 6.66 18.14 7.12
CA GLN A 15 6.13 17.57 8.35
C GLN A 15 4.66 17.98 8.51
N VAL A 16 3.78 16.99 8.50
CA VAL A 16 2.35 17.19 8.77
C VAL A 16 2.08 16.84 10.22
N LYS A 17 1.78 17.85 11.05
CA LYS A 17 1.30 17.66 12.42
C LYS A 17 -0.20 17.98 12.49
N PHE A 18 -1.00 17.00 12.92
CA PHE A 18 -2.42 17.17 13.17
C PHE A 18 -2.63 17.52 14.65
N SER A 19 -3.07 18.74 14.96
CA SER A 19 -3.35 19.19 16.33
C SER A 19 -4.77 19.76 16.41
N ASN A 20 -5.70 19.14 17.14
CA ASN A 20 -7.09 19.61 17.40
C ASN A 20 -8.22 19.05 16.50
N LEU A 21 -8.22 17.74 16.20
CA LEU A 21 -9.46 17.05 15.86
C LEU A 21 -10.13 16.49 17.13
N PRO A 22 -11.47 16.60 17.31
CA PRO A 22 -12.14 16.15 18.52
C PRO A 22 -12.09 14.62 18.67
N LYS A 23 -11.61 14.15 19.83
CA LYS A 23 -11.69 12.80 20.44
C LYS A 23 -11.24 11.55 19.64
N TYR A 24 -10.82 11.69 18.39
CA TYR A 24 -10.00 10.67 17.70
C TYR A 24 -8.61 11.24 17.44
N THR A 25 -7.84 11.36 18.52
CA THR A 25 -6.40 11.62 18.44
C THR A 25 -5.76 10.43 17.73
N MET A 26 -5.48 10.56 16.43
CA MET A 26 -4.38 9.80 15.84
C MET A 26 -3.11 10.33 16.51
N ASN A 27 -2.75 9.75 17.65
CA ASN A 27 -1.44 9.97 18.26
C ASN A 27 -0.41 9.37 17.30
N PHE A 28 0.05 10.18 16.34
CA PHE A 28 1.27 9.94 15.60
C PHE A 28 2.43 10.17 16.58
N ALA A 29 2.59 9.24 17.52
CA ALA A 29 3.81 9.15 18.30
C ALA A 29 4.93 8.82 17.32
N ILE A 30 5.96 9.67 17.28
CA ILE A 30 7.28 9.27 16.82
C ILE A 30 7.63 8.05 17.70
N ALA A 31 7.48 6.86 17.14
CA ALA A 31 7.30 5.67 17.92
C ALA A 31 8.57 5.32 18.69
N ASN A 32 8.46 5.29 20.01
CA ASN A 32 9.36 4.52 20.86
C ASN A 32 9.24 3.05 20.40
N PRO A 33 10.33 2.29 20.17
CA PRO A 33 10.23 0.90 19.70
C PRO A 33 9.25 0.04 20.51
N ASN A 34 9.14 0.28 21.83
CA ASN A 34 8.18 -0.39 22.71
C ASN A 34 6.69 -0.10 22.39
N THR A 35 6.39 0.94 21.60
CA THR A 35 5.04 1.29 21.16
C THR A 35 4.65 0.64 19.83
N VAL A 36 5.61 0.32 18.95
CA VAL A 36 5.31 -0.33 17.66
C VAL A 36 4.81 -1.75 17.90
N ASP A 37 5.50 -2.53 18.74
CA ASP A 37 5.09 -3.91 19.04
C ASP A 37 3.72 -4.00 19.70
N GLN A 38 3.42 -3.06 20.61
CA GLN A 38 2.12 -3.01 21.26
C GLN A 38 1.03 -2.62 20.25
N VAL A 39 1.30 -1.65 19.40
CA VAL A 39 0.38 -1.23 18.35
C VAL A 39 0.16 -2.32 17.31
N LEU A 40 1.20 -3.06 16.90
CA LEU A 40 1.07 -4.22 15.99
C LEU A 40 0.22 -5.34 16.61
N LYS A 41 0.38 -5.59 17.92
CA LYS A 41 -0.46 -6.54 18.67
C LYS A 41 -1.92 -6.08 18.73
N ASP A 42 -2.14 -4.81 19.08
CA ASP A 42 -3.48 -4.25 19.23
C ASP A 42 -4.23 -4.15 17.90
N ASN A 43 -3.51 -4.07 16.78
CA ASN A 43 -4.08 -4.00 15.42
C ASN A 43 -4.25 -5.37 14.75
N GLU A 44 -3.98 -6.47 15.46
CA GLU A 44 -4.08 -7.84 14.93
C GLU A 44 -3.45 -7.98 13.54
N VAL A 45 -2.26 -7.41 13.32
CA VAL A 45 -1.62 -7.44 11.99
C VAL A 45 -1.48 -8.89 11.52
N ARG A 46 -1.81 -9.13 10.25
CA ARG A 46 -1.83 -10.48 9.65
C ARG A 46 -0.98 -10.54 8.41
N CYS A 47 -0.54 -11.75 8.10
CA CYS A 47 0.10 -12.09 6.85
C CYS A 47 -0.48 -13.38 6.30
N VAL A 48 -0.30 -13.59 5.00
CA VAL A 48 -0.62 -14.84 4.31
C VAL A 48 0.68 -15.49 3.80
N GLU A 49 0.80 -16.78 4.00
CA GLU A 49 1.94 -17.56 3.51
C GLU A 49 1.78 -17.83 2.02
N TRP A 50 2.89 -17.91 1.29
CA TRP A 50 2.88 -18.28 -0.13
C TRP A 50 2.09 -19.56 -0.42
N LYS A 51 2.24 -20.60 0.42
CA LYS A 51 1.57 -21.90 0.25
C LYS A 51 0.04 -21.82 0.35
N ASP A 52 -0.48 -20.78 1.01
CA ASP A 52 -1.92 -20.56 1.23
C ASP A 52 -2.52 -19.64 0.14
N LEU A 53 -1.67 -19.07 -0.71
CA LEU A 53 -2.08 -18.34 -1.90
C LEU A 53 -2.30 -19.27 -3.09
N SER A 54 -3.26 -18.90 -3.95
CA SER A 54 -3.53 -19.61 -5.19
C SER A 54 -3.89 -18.63 -6.29
N PHE A 55 -3.64 -19.04 -7.54
CA PHE A 55 -4.03 -18.32 -8.75
C PHE A 55 -5.50 -17.87 -8.71
N LEU A 56 -6.39 -18.74 -8.23
CA LEU A 56 -7.82 -18.49 -8.23
C LEU A 56 -8.22 -17.38 -7.27
N PHE A 57 -7.48 -17.17 -6.17
CA PHE A 57 -7.73 -16.04 -5.27
C PHE A 57 -7.37 -14.69 -5.89
N MET A 58 -6.46 -14.65 -6.86
CA MET A 58 -6.08 -13.43 -7.57
C MET A 58 -7.09 -13.00 -8.65
N LYS A 59 -8.00 -13.90 -9.07
CA LYS A 59 -8.91 -13.69 -10.19
C LYS A 59 -9.98 -12.62 -9.96
N THR A 60 -10.44 -12.46 -8.72
CA THR A 60 -11.54 -11.53 -8.41
C THR A 60 -11.41 -10.98 -7.00
N TYR A 61 -11.77 -9.71 -6.82
CA TYR A 61 -11.89 -9.10 -5.50
C TYR A 61 -13.00 -9.76 -4.67
N LYS A 62 -14.17 -10.01 -5.27
CA LYS A 62 -15.26 -10.72 -4.60
C LYS A 62 -14.85 -12.18 -4.41
N SER A 63 -14.84 -12.63 -3.18
CA SER A 63 -14.61 -14.04 -2.89
C SER A 63 -15.69 -14.90 -3.56
N ILE A 64 -15.27 -15.73 -4.51
CA ILE A 64 -16.05 -16.90 -4.95
C ILE A 64 -15.80 -18.08 -3.99
N ILE A 65 -14.76 -17.98 -3.14
CA ILE A 65 -14.19 -19.09 -2.37
C ILE A 65 -14.04 -18.66 -0.91
N GLY A 66 -15.13 -18.81 -0.14
CA GLY A 66 -15.13 -18.70 1.31
C GLY A 66 -14.59 -17.39 1.87
N ASP A 67 -14.28 -17.41 3.16
CA ASP A 67 -13.70 -16.27 3.87
C ASP A 67 -12.17 -16.27 3.68
N CYS A 68 -11.67 -15.46 2.74
CA CYS A 68 -10.23 -15.34 2.43
C CYS A 68 -9.41 -14.88 3.65
N PHE A 69 -10.05 -14.24 4.64
CA PHE A 69 -9.40 -13.85 5.89
C PHE A 69 -8.90 -15.07 6.70
N LYS A 70 -9.52 -16.24 6.53
CA LYS A 70 -9.09 -17.48 7.20
C LYS A 70 -7.78 -18.05 6.67
N LEU A 71 -7.33 -17.59 5.50
CA LEU A 71 -6.07 -18.00 4.89
C LEU A 71 -4.89 -17.18 5.41
N SER A 72 -5.13 -16.01 6.01
CA SER A 72 -4.09 -15.28 6.73
C SER A 72 -3.99 -15.77 8.18
N ARG A 73 -2.86 -15.50 8.82
CA ARG A 73 -2.62 -15.74 10.25
C ARG A 73 -2.16 -14.45 10.94
N PRO A 74 -2.36 -14.32 12.26
CA PRO A 74 -1.71 -13.26 13.02
C PRO A 74 -0.19 -13.30 12.81
N LEU A 75 0.42 -12.11 12.79
CA LEU A 75 1.86 -11.94 12.76
C LEU A 75 2.46 -12.45 14.09
N GLY A 76 3.53 -13.23 14.01
CA GLY A 76 4.24 -13.74 15.17
C GLY A 76 4.91 -12.63 15.97
N LYS A 77 5.25 -12.93 17.23
CA LYS A 77 6.09 -12.02 18.02
C LYS A 77 7.46 -11.90 17.36
N ASP A 78 7.92 -10.66 17.14
CA ASP A 78 9.20 -10.33 16.51
C ASP A 78 9.29 -10.75 15.02
N GLU A 79 8.15 -11.07 14.39
CA GLU A 79 8.06 -11.38 12.96
C GLU A 79 7.81 -10.11 12.14
N HIS A 80 8.41 -10.05 10.95
CA HIS A 80 8.13 -9.04 9.92
C HIS A 80 7.51 -9.71 8.69
N ILE A 81 6.70 -8.95 7.95
CA ILE A 81 6.10 -9.43 6.69
C ILE A 81 7.08 -9.14 5.56
N ASP A 82 7.36 -10.08 4.66
CA ASP A 82 8.37 -9.83 3.62
C ASP A 82 7.91 -8.77 2.60
N TYR A 83 6.63 -8.83 2.20
CA TYR A 83 6.09 -7.96 1.16
C TYR A 83 4.69 -7.43 1.47
N PHE A 84 4.53 -6.10 1.40
CA PHE A 84 3.24 -5.46 1.14
C PHE A 84 2.94 -5.51 -0.35
N VAL A 85 1.76 -6.00 -0.75
CA VAL A 85 1.37 -6.09 -2.17
C VAL A 85 0.41 -4.98 -2.54
N SER A 86 0.93 -3.92 -3.17
CA SER A 86 0.09 -2.88 -3.78
C SER A 86 -0.22 -3.25 -5.23
N HIS A 87 -1.52 -3.33 -5.57
CA HIS A 87 -1.95 -3.72 -6.91
C HIS A 87 -3.40 -3.30 -7.21
N SER A 88 -3.75 -3.21 -8.48
CA SER A 88 -5.15 -3.09 -8.88
C SER A 88 -5.78 -4.48 -9.06
N TRP A 89 -6.88 -4.72 -8.36
CA TRP A 89 -7.76 -5.87 -8.63
C TRP A 89 -8.35 -5.90 -10.05
N ARG A 90 -8.31 -4.78 -10.80
CA ARG A 90 -8.80 -4.68 -12.19
C ARG A 90 -7.73 -5.06 -13.24
N ASP A 91 -6.46 -5.16 -12.84
CA ASP A 91 -5.40 -5.61 -13.74
C ASP A 91 -5.45 -7.13 -13.96
N ASP A 92 -4.88 -7.58 -15.08
CA ASP A 92 -4.85 -8.99 -15.47
C ASP A 92 -4.26 -9.86 -14.35
N TYR A 93 -5.09 -10.78 -13.85
CA TYR A 93 -4.73 -11.63 -12.74
C TYR A 93 -3.68 -12.68 -13.11
N SER A 94 -3.62 -13.07 -14.39
CA SER A 94 -2.65 -14.06 -14.86
C SER A 94 -1.24 -13.51 -14.84
N SER A 95 -1.07 -12.28 -15.34
CA SER A 95 0.18 -11.53 -15.29
C SER A 95 0.62 -11.26 -13.86
N LYS A 96 -0.31 -10.82 -12.98
CA LYS A 96 -0.01 -10.63 -11.55
C LYS A 96 0.48 -11.92 -10.89
N TRP A 97 -0.24 -13.02 -11.09
CA TRP A 97 0.13 -14.28 -10.47
C TRP A 97 1.48 -14.79 -10.96
N SER A 98 1.71 -14.74 -12.28
CA SER A 98 3.00 -15.14 -12.87
C SER A 98 4.17 -14.39 -12.22
N LYS A 99 4.05 -13.06 -12.08
CA LYS A 99 5.09 -12.25 -11.42
C LYS A 99 5.23 -12.51 -9.93
N LEU A 100 4.15 -12.85 -9.23
CA LEU A 100 4.23 -13.26 -7.82
C LEU A 100 4.91 -14.63 -7.67
N VAL A 101 4.71 -15.57 -8.60
CA VAL A 101 5.44 -16.84 -8.65
C VAL A 101 6.94 -16.59 -8.83
N ASP A 102 7.31 -15.78 -9.83
CA ASP A 102 8.72 -15.41 -10.08
C ASP A 102 9.37 -14.79 -8.84
N LEU A 103 8.66 -13.87 -8.18
CA LEU A 103 9.10 -13.22 -6.95
C LEU A 103 9.28 -14.24 -5.80
N ALA A 104 8.32 -15.14 -5.60
CA ALA A 104 8.35 -16.12 -4.52
C ALA A 104 9.48 -17.15 -4.70
N GLU A 105 9.70 -17.64 -5.93
CA GLU A 105 10.79 -18.56 -6.24
C GLU A 105 12.15 -17.89 -6.09
N SER A 106 12.30 -16.65 -6.59
CA SER A 106 13.53 -15.87 -6.42
C SER A 106 13.84 -15.61 -4.96
N PHE A 107 12.83 -15.27 -4.16
CA PHE A 107 12.97 -15.05 -2.73
C PHE A 107 13.39 -16.34 -2.02
N LYS A 108 12.77 -17.48 -2.35
CA LYS A 108 13.16 -18.79 -1.79
C LYS A 108 14.59 -19.16 -2.12
N LEU A 109 15.05 -18.92 -3.34
CA LEU A 109 16.44 -19.15 -3.72
C LEU A 109 17.41 -18.30 -2.88
N GLN A 110 17.04 -17.05 -2.58
CA GLN A 110 17.89 -16.11 -1.82
C GLN A 110 17.84 -16.31 -0.31
N ARG A 111 16.71 -16.75 0.24
CA ARG A 111 16.45 -16.76 1.70
C ARG A 111 16.22 -18.15 2.29
N GLY A 112 16.11 -19.19 1.47
CA GLY A 112 15.86 -20.58 1.91
C GLY A 112 14.43 -20.86 2.37
N ARG A 113 13.51 -19.89 2.26
CA ARG A 113 12.07 -20.03 2.57
C ARG A 113 11.23 -19.21 1.60
N TYR A 114 9.96 -19.56 1.43
CA TYR A 114 9.03 -18.70 0.70
C TYR A 114 8.69 -17.41 1.49
N PRO A 115 8.30 -16.33 0.81
CA PRO A 115 7.92 -15.09 1.46
C PRO A 115 6.51 -15.15 2.08
N THR A 116 6.30 -14.30 3.09
CA THR A 116 4.99 -13.91 3.60
C THR A 116 4.53 -12.62 2.91
N PHE A 117 3.22 -12.48 2.76
CA PHE A 117 2.62 -11.31 2.12
C PHE A 117 1.58 -10.64 3.02
N TRP A 118 1.50 -9.33 2.91
CA TRP A 118 0.31 -8.56 3.28
C TRP A 118 -0.44 -8.22 2.00
N ILE A 119 -1.68 -8.72 1.89
CA ILE A 119 -2.59 -8.47 0.76
C ILE A 119 -3.94 -8.10 1.36
N ASP A 120 -4.49 -6.96 0.96
CA ASP A 120 -5.74 -6.37 1.45
C ASP A 120 -6.85 -7.41 1.65
N LYS A 121 -7.17 -8.19 0.62
CA LYS A 121 -8.24 -9.20 0.60
C LYS A 121 -8.09 -10.29 1.65
N PHE A 122 -6.87 -10.61 2.07
CA PHE A 122 -6.58 -11.69 3.02
C PHE A 122 -6.33 -11.16 4.42
N CYS A 123 -5.75 -9.96 4.53
CA CYS A 123 -5.25 -9.42 5.80
C CYS A 123 -6.19 -8.40 6.42
N LEU A 124 -7.12 -7.82 5.65
CA LEU A 124 -8.18 -6.96 6.16
C LEU A 124 -9.45 -7.76 6.44
N ARG A 125 -9.94 -7.66 7.68
CA ARG A 125 -11.26 -8.18 8.03
C ARG A 125 -12.30 -7.14 7.64
N HIS A 126 -13.01 -7.37 6.54
CA HIS A 126 -14.22 -6.62 6.24
C HIS A 126 -15.35 -7.11 7.16
N ARG A 127 -15.50 -6.53 8.36
CA ARG A 127 -16.72 -6.76 9.17
C ARG A 127 -17.84 -5.92 8.59
N ASP A 128 -18.97 -6.56 8.30
CA ASP A 128 -20.29 -5.94 8.10
C ASP A 128 -20.31 -4.68 7.19
N GLY A 129 -19.52 -4.71 6.11
CA GLY A 129 -19.49 -3.63 5.12
C GLY A 129 -18.80 -2.34 5.56
N ASP A 130 -18.09 -2.34 6.70
CA ASP A 130 -17.34 -1.18 7.18
C ASP A 130 -15.82 -1.34 6.93
N PRO A 131 -15.26 -0.76 5.86
CA PRO A 131 -13.82 -0.79 5.56
C PRO A 131 -13.01 0.21 6.40
N THR A 132 -13.62 0.97 7.31
CA THR A 132 -13.03 2.19 7.87
C THR A 132 -11.78 2.02 8.71
N GLY A 133 -11.60 0.87 9.37
CA GLY A 133 -10.40 0.58 10.14
C GLY A 133 -9.16 0.44 9.26
N ALA A 134 -9.31 -0.06 8.02
CA ALA A 134 -8.18 -0.33 7.15
C ALA A 134 -7.39 0.92 6.79
N LEU A 135 -8.08 2.04 6.53
CA LEU A 135 -7.45 3.31 6.17
C LEU A 135 -6.65 3.91 7.34
N GLN A 136 -7.14 3.77 8.57
CA GLN A 136 -6.47 4.27 9.77
C GLN A 136 -5.20 3.47 10.08
N SER A 137 -5.22 2.17 9.76
CA SER A 137 -4.13 1.25 10.04
C SER A 137 -3.17 1.04 8.85
N LEU A 138 -3.40 1.71 7.72
CA LEU A 138 -2.63 1.49 6.50
C LEU A 138 -1.13 1.73 6.70
N THR A 139 -0.74 2.83 7.35
CA THR A 139 0.67 3.10 7.65
C THR A 139 1.30 1.96 8.43
N MET A 140 0.58 1.40 9.40
CA MET A 140 1.09 0.30 10.22
C MET A 140 1.29 -0.96 9.39
N TYR A 141 0.35 -1.30 8.51
CA TYR A 141 0.49 -2.46 7.62
C TYR A 141 1.67 -2.30 6.66
N ILE A 142 1.88 -1.10 6.11
CA ILE A 142 3.04 -0.83 5.24
C ILE A 142 4.34 -0.90 6.04
N MET A 143 4.38 -0.36 7.26
CA MET A 143 5.60 -0.37 8.10
C MET A 143 5.92 -1.75 8.69
N ALA A 144 4.93 -2.62 8.85
CA ALA A 144 5.13 -4.01 9.26
C ALA A 144 5.77 -4.90 8.17
N CYS A 145 5.82 -4.41 6.92
CA CYS A 145 6.41 -5.13 5.80
C CYS A 145 7.85 -4.68 5.54
N ASP A 146 8.76 -5.57 5.15
CA ASP A 146 10.13 -5.19 4.80
C ASP A 146 10.17 -4.40 3.48
N ARG A 147 9.40 -4.87 2.49
CA ARG A 147 9.34 -4.30 1.14
C ARG A 147 7.90 -4.10 0.67
N MET A 148 7.72 -3.28 -0.36
CA MET A 148 6.46 -3.12 -1.07
C MET A 148 6.63 -3.60 -2.51
N VAL A 149 5.96 -4.68 -2.89
CA VAL A 149 5.84 -5.05 -4.30
C VAL A 149 4.68 -4.27 -4.92
N VAL A 150 4.96 -3.59 -6.03
CA VAL A 150 3.96 -2.79 -6.75
C VAL A 150 3.69 -3.44 -8.09
N LEU A 151 2.61 -4.22 -8.16
CA LEU A 151 2.18 -4.90 -9.39
C LEU A 151 1.39 -3.88 -10.23
N CYS A 152 2.11 -3.17 -11.08
CA CYS A 152 1.64 -2.00 -11.79
C CYS A 152 1.16 -2.38 -13.20
N GLY A 153 -0.14 -2.66 -13.35
CA GLY A 153 -0.78 -2.83 -14.65
C GLY A 153 -1.51 -1.56 -15.13
N THR A 154 -2.25 -1.72 -16.22
CA THR A 154 -2.85 -0.61 -16.98
C THR A 154 -3.91 0.17 -16.20
N THR A 155 -4.55 -0.45 -15.21
CA THR A 155 -5.59 0.18 -14.38
C THR A 155 -5.05 0.73 -13.06
N PHE A 156 -3.83 0.35 -12.65
CA PHE A 156 -3.19 0.83 -11.42
C PHE A 156 -3.28 2.35 -11.22
N PRO A 157 -2.91 3.22 -12.18
CA PRO A 157 -2.96 4.67 -11.99
C PRO A 157 -4.38 5.25 -11.82
N SER A 158 -5.43 4.48 -12.12
CA SER A 158 -6.83 4.90 -11.91
C SER A 158 -7.39 4.49 -10.54
N ARG A 159 -6.60 3.82 -9.71
CA ARG A 159 -7.01 3.34 -8.38
C ARG A 159 -6.49 4.29 -7.31
N LEU A 160 -7.41 5.03 -6.69
CA LEU A 160 -7.05 6.00 -5.65
C LEU A 160 -6.37 5.32 -4.47
N TRP A 161 -6.86 4.14 -4.07
CA TRP A 161 -6.27 3.34 -3.00
C TRP A 161 -4.79 2.99 -3.27
N CYS A 162 -4.46 2.56 -4.48
CA CYS A 162 -3.09 2.19 -4.85
C CYS A 162 -2.15 3.41 -4.83
N ALA A 163 -2.60 4.55 -5.35
CA ALA A 163 -1.84 5.80 -5.27
C ALA A 163 -1.64 6.26 -3.81
N TRP A 164 -2.66 6.05 -2.97
CA TRP A 164 -2.61 6.38 -1.54
C TRP A 164 -1.65 5.48 -0.76
N GLU A 165 -1.57 4.18 -1.07
CA GLU A 165 -0.57 3.26 -0.50
C GLU A 165 0.86 3.73 -0.78
N LEU A 166 1.15 4.08 -2.04
CA LEU A 166 2.45 4.63 -2.42
C LEU A 166 2.72 5.93 -1.69
N PHE A 167 1.77 6.88 -1.74
CA PHE A 167 1.92 8.15 -1.05
C PHE A 167 2.20 7.97 0.45
N THR A 168 1.51 7.03 1.09
CA THR A 168 1.71 6.70 2.51
C THR A 168 3.14 6.23 2.76
N LEU A 169 3.69 5.32 1.97
CA LEU A 169 5.09 4.87 2.15
C LEU A 169 6.09 6.04 2.12
N PHE A 170 5.93 6.98 1.19
CA PHE A 170 6.81 8.15 1.06
C PHE A 170 6.56 9.25 2.08
N ALA A 171 5.34 9.37 2.60
CA ALA A 171 5.03 10.35 3.63
C ALA A 171 5.71 10.03 4.98
N PHE A 172 6.07 8.76 5.20
CA PHE A 172 6.64 8.29 6.47
C PHE A 172 8.12 7.90 6.38
N GLN A 173 8.75 8.03 5.20
CA GLN A 173 10.16 7.69 5.01
C GLN A 173 10.84 8.69 4.09
N HIS A 174 12.16 8.87 4.28
CA HIS A 174 12.95 9.59 3.30
C HIS A 174 12.86 8.91 1.93
N LYS A 175 12.80 9.74 0.87
CA LYS A 175 12.61 9.30 -0.51
C LYS A 175 13.51 8.13 -0.90
N ASP A 176 14.79 8.18 -0.56
CA ASP A 176 15.76 7.13 -0.94
C ASP A 176 15.50 5.80 -0.21
N GLU A 177 15.05 5.87 1.04
CA GLU A 177 14.71 4.69 1.83
C GLU A 177 13.42 4.04 1.34
N ALA A 178 12.37 4.85 1.13
CA ALA A 178 11.12 4.41 0.51
C ALA A 178 11.40 3.73 -0.84
N MET A 179 12.23 4.34 -1.69
CA MET A 179 12.62 3.77 -2.97
C MET A 179 13.34 2.43 -2.83
N ARG A 180 14.22 2.23 -1.84
CA ARG A 180 14.90 0.93 -1.61
C ARG A 180 13.93 -0.18 -1.20
N ARG A 181 12.79 0.17 -0.58
CA ARG A 181 11.76 -0.79 -0.19
C ARG A 181 10.81 -1.16 -1.32
N ILE A 182 10.70 -0.33 -2.36
CA ILE A 182 9.82 -0.60 -3.49
C ILE A 182 10.46 -1.59 -4.47
N HIS A 183 9.71 -2.64 -4.78
CA HIS A 183 9.98 -3.59 -5.85
C HIS A 183 8.93 -3.39 -6.95
N PRO A 184 9.19 -2.53 -7.96
CA PRO A 184 8.23 -2.26 -9.02
C PRO A 184 8.16 -3.46 -9.98
N VAL A 185 6.94 -3.85 -10.36
CA VAL A 185 6.70 -4.92 -11.33
C VAL A 185 5.68 -4.41 -12.35
N LEU A 186 6.15 -4.10 -13.55
CA LEU A 186 5.29 -3.65 -14.64
C LEU A 186 4.58 -4.85 -15.29
N LEU A 187 3.26 -4.76 -15.43
CA LEU A 187 2.45 -5.83 -16.02
C LEU A 187 2.09 -5.49 -17.47
N GLY A 188 2.31 -6.45 -18.38
CA GLY A 188 1.84 -6.35 -19.76
C GLY A 188 2.52 -5.26 -20.60
N GLN A 189 3.80 -4.99 -20.37
CA GLN A 189 4.55 -4.03 -21.17
C GLN A 189 5.46 -4.74 -22.16
N ASP A 190 5.07 -4.69 -23.43
CA ASP A 190 6.01 -4.69 -24.53
C ASP A 190 6.67 -3.29 -24.58
N GLU A 191 7.98 -3.22 -24.86
CA GLU A 191 8.70 -1.95 -24.97
C GLU A 191 7.99 -1.01 -25.97
N GLY A 192 7.56 0.17 -25.51
CA GLY A 192 6.87 1.17 -26.33
C GLY A 192 5.35 1.28 -26.11
N SER A 193 4.78 0.51 -25.19
CA SER A 193 3.36 0.59 -24.85
C SER A 193 3.00 1.90 -24.11
N GLY A 194 1.92 2.56 -24.52
CA GLY A 194 1.46 3.86 -23.97
C GLY A 194 1.03 3.82 -22.49
N GLU A 195 1.16 2.66 -21.84
CA GLU A 195 0.86 2.35 -20.46
C GLU A 195 1.76 3.10 -19.49
N LEU A 196 3.07 3.22 -19.79
CA LEU A 196 4.00 4.03 -18.99
C LEU A 196 3.63 5.51 -18.98
N GLU A 197 3.11 6.01 -20.11
CA GLU A 197 2.67 7.39 -20.22
C GLU A 197 1.45 7.67 -19.32
N LYS A 198 0.60 6.67 -19.04
CA LYS A 198 -0.51 6.84 -18.09
C LYS A 198 -0.02 7.07 -16.66
N LEU A 199 1.10 6.45 -16.27
CA LEU A 199 1.71 6.66 -14.95
C LEU A 199 2.26 8.09 -14.82
N LYS A 200 2.98 8.57 -15.85
CA LYS A 200 3.49 9.95 -15.88
C LYS A 200 2.38 11.01 -15.88
N LYS A 201 1.23 10.67 -16.48
CA LYS A 201 0.05 11.53 -16.55
C LYS A 201 -0.96 11.28 -15.42
N PHE A 202 -0.55 10.62 -14.34
CA PHE A 202 -1.42 10.37 -13.19
C PHE A 202 -2.15 11.64 -12.75
N ASP A 203 -3.45 11.54 -12.47
CA ASP A 203 -4.21 12.64 -11.90
C ASP A 203 -5.26 12.07 -10.96
N VAL A 204 -5.20 12.48 -9.70
CA VAL A 204 -6.13 12.08 -8.65
C VAL A 204 -7.59 12.32 -9.02
N ALA A 205 -7.88 13.34 -9.85
CA ALA A 205 -9.23 13.59 -10.34
C ALA A 205 -9.81 12.45 -11.20
N ASN A 206 -8.93 11.62 -11.80
CA ASN A 206 -9.28 10.48 -12.64
C ASN A 206 -9.17 9.13 -11.90
N THR A 207 -9.15 9.17 -10.57
CA THR A 207 -9.00 7.97 -9.72
C THR A 207 -10.28 7.63 -8.98
N SER A 208 -10.41 6.35 -8.60
CA SER A 208 -11.53 5.87 -7.78
C SER A 208 -11.09 4.79 -6.78
N CYS A 209 -11.81 4.69 -5.66
CA CYS A 209 -11.77 3.52 -4.79
C CYS A 209 -12.90 2.54 -5.13
N TYR A 210 -12.80 1.32 -4.62
CA TYR A 210 -13.93 0.38 -4.66
C TYR A 210 -15.05 0.85 -3.70
N SER A 211 -14.64 1.32 -2.52
CA SER A 211 -15.53 1.89 -1.51
C SER A 211 -15.65 3.40 -1.72
N PRO A 212 -16.86 3.94 -1.98
CA PRO A 212 -17.06 5.40 -2.08
C PRO A 212 -16.83 6.10 -0.74
N PHE A 213 -16.88 5.34 0.36
CA PHE A 213 -16.60 5.85 1.69
C PHE A 213 -15.10 6.11 1.88
N ASP A 214 -14.25 5.15 1.50
CA ASP A 214 -12.80 5.32 1.55
C ASP A 214 -12.33 6.39 0.58
N GLU A 215 -12.96 6.46 -0.60
CA GLU A 215 -12.71 7.53 -1.58
C GLU A 215 -12.89 8.91 -0.96
N ARG A 216 -14.05 9.18 -0.34
CA ARG A 216 -14.31 10.49 0.30
C ARG A 216 -13.32 10.80 1.41
N ARG A 217 -12.92 9.81 2.21
CA ARG A 217 -11.95 10.02 3.29
C ARG A 217 -10.56 10.34 2.77
N ILE A 218 -10.05 9.54 1.82
CA ILE A 218 -8.76 9.77 1.19
C ILE A 218 -8.76 11.13 0.50
N MET A 219 -9.80 11.43 -0.29
CA MET A 219 -9.92 12.72 -0.98
C MET A 219 -9.96 13.90 -0.02
N LYS A 220 -10.62 13.80 1.14
CA LYS A 220 -10.61 14.86 2.16
C LYS A 220 -9.19 15.15 2.67
N ILE A 221 -8.37 14.11 2.85
CA ILE A 221 -6.97 14.26 3.28
C ILE A 221 -6.15 14.89 2.13
N ILE A 222 -6.33 14.41 0.91
CA ILE A 222 -5.67 14.96 -0.29
C ILE A 222 -6.05 16.43 -0.49
N ASP A 223 -7.30 16.81 -0.30
CA ASP A 223 -7.77 18.20 -0.40
C ASP A 223 -7.13 19.10 0.66
N THR A 224 -6.76 18.54 1.82
CA THR A 224 -6.04 19.26 2.88
C THR A 224 -4.57 19.48 2.53
N ILE A 225 -3.94 18.51 1.86
CA ILE A 225 -2.55 18.60 1.38
C ILE A 225 -2.47 19.47 0.11
N GLY A 226 -3.50 19.42 -0.73
CA GLY A 226 -3.53 20.03 -2.05
C GLY A 226 -3.39 18.98 -3.16
N ARG A 227 -4.38 18.92 -4.07
CA ARG A 227 -4.41 17.94 -5.17
C ARG A 227 -3.21 18.03 -6.10
N MET A 228 -2.73 19.26 -6.38
CA MET A 228 -1.57 19.48 -7.24
C MET A 228 -0.31 18.89 -6.62
N GLU A 229 -0.08 19.13 -5.32
CA GLU A 229 1.07 18.58 -4.60
C GLU A 229 1.00 17.06 -4.51
N PHE A 230 -0.18 16.50 -4.25
CA PHE A 230 -0.38 15.05 -4.27
C PHE A 230 -0.07 14.44 -5.64
N ASN A 231 -0.59 15.04 -6.71
CA ASN A 231 -0.33 14.60 -8.09
C ASN A 231 1.16 14.66 -8.44
N GLU A 232 1.83 15.76 -8.13
CA GLU A 232 3.27 15.91 -8.37
C GLU A 232 4.08 14.84 -7.62
N LYS A 233 3.77 14.63 -6.34
CA LYS A 233 4.43 13.58 -5.54
C LYS A 233 4.23 12.22 -6.17
N VAL A 234 2.99 11.79 -6.42
CA VAL A 234 2.70 10.46 -6.99
C VAL A 234 3.33 10.27 -8.38
N ARG A 235 3.30 11.28 -9.26
CA ARG A 235 3.97 11.24 -10.57
C ARG A 235 5.48 11.04 -10.42
N ASN A 236 6.12 11.80 -9.52
CA ASN A 236 7.53 11.63 -9.22
C ASN A 236 7.85 10.22 -8.72
N LEU A 237 6.96 9.61 -7.92
CA LEU A 237 7.12 8.21 -7.49
C LEU A 237 7.08 7.26 -8.68
N PHE A 238 6.08 7.42 -9.55
CA PHE A 238 5.95 6.59 -10.74
C PHE A 238 7.15 6.73 -11.67
N GLU A 239 7.65 7.93 -11.92
CA GLU A 239 8.86 8.11 -12.73
C GLU A 239 10.07 7.36 -12.16
N LEU A 240 10.25 7.37 -10.84
CA LEU A 240 11.34 6.66 -10.18
C LEU A 240 11.17 5.14 -10.23
N MET A 241 9.92 4.65 -10.13
CA MET A 241 9.60 3.24 -10.30
C MET A 241 9.92 2.78 -11.72
N ILE A 242 9.52 3.55 -12.74
CA ILE A 242 9.76 3.24 -14.15
C ILE A 242 11.26 3.16 -14.45
N LYS A 243 12.07 4.04 -13.85
CA LYS A 243 13.53 4.01 -14.04
C LYS A 243 14.22 2.79 -13.41
N ARG A 244 13.54 2.03 -12.55
CA ARG A 244 14.09 0.88 -11.81
C ARG A 244 13.50 -0.47 -12.21
N ALA A 245 12.33 -0.47 -12.84
CA ALA A 245 11.68 -1.67 -13.37
C ALA A 245 12.45 -2.19 -14.60
#